data_AF-A0AAE9PQB5-F1
#
_entry.id   AF-A0AAE9PQB5-F1
#
_cell.length_a   1.000
_cell.length_b   1.000
_cell.length_c   1.000
_cell.angle_alpha   90.00
_cell.angle_beta   90.00
_cell.angle_gamma   90.00
#
_symmetry.space_group_name_H-M   'P 1'
#
loop_
_entity.id
_entity.type
_entity.pdbx_description
1 polymer ?
#
loop_
_entity_poly.entity_id
_entity_poly.type
_entity_poly.pdbx_seq_one_letter_code
_entity_poly.pdbx_strand_id
1 'polypeptide(L)' 'MDAAYSSSKNKQLYNIYEGKLVKFQPDGEMGWHPYEVMNPAREVPADVLRQFLRDGKITKVEYNKLLRNK' A
#
# COMPACT_ATOMS: atom_id res chain seq x y z
N MET A 1 -1.68 -5.41 -15.48
CA MET A 1 -1.87 -5.54 -14.03
C MET A 1 -0.99 -4.51 -13.35
N ASP A 2 -1.56 -3.58 -12.60
CA ASP A 2 -0.76 -2.77 -11.68
C ASP A 2 -0.10 -3.70 -10.66
N ALA A 3 1.21 -3.58 -10.49
CA ALA A 3 1.98 -4.44 -9.61
C ALA A 3 1.47 -4.30 -8.16
N ALA A 4 1.25 -5.42 -7.47
CA ALA A 4 1.01 -5.43 -6.04
C ALA A 4 2.34 -5.46 -5.29
N TYR A 5 2.38 -4.80 -4.13
CA TYR A 5 3.56 -4.64 -3.30
C TYR A 5 3.32 -5.29 -1.94
N SER A 6 4.35 -5.91 -1.38
CA SER A 6 4.30 -6.46 -0.02
C SER A 6 5.54 -6.09 0.77
N SER A 7 5.44 -6.19 2.09
CA SER A 7 6.61 -6.04 2.96
C SER A 7 7.48 -7.30 2.89
N SER A 8 8.75 -7.18 3.24
CA SER A 8 9.58 -8.35 3.51
C SER A 8 9.17 -9.11 4.77
N LYS A 9 8.36 -8.50 5.65
CA LYS A 9 7.96 -9.06 6.95
C LYS A 9 6.63 -9.82 6.92
N ASN A 10 5.72 -9.46 6.02
CA ASN A 10 4.40 -10.07 5.92
C ASN A 10 3.95 -10.13 4.46
N LYS A 11 2.97 -11.00 4.18
CA LYS A 11 2.43 -11.22 2.83
C LYS A 11 1.22 -10.35 2.50
N GLN A 12 0.93 -9.32 3.31
CA GLN A 12 -0.15 -8.38 3.02
C GLN A 12 0.17 -7.62 1.73
N LEU A 13 -0.76 -7.62 0.79
CA LEU A 13 -0.62 -6.97 -0.51
C LEU A 13 -1.21 -5.57 -0.46
N TYR A 14 -0.50 -4.63 -1.10
CA TYR A 14 -0.87 -3.22 -1.24
C TYR A 14 -0.71 -2.77 -2.69
N ASN A 15 -1.47 -1.75 -3.11
CA ASN A 15 -1.32 -1.13 -4.42
C ASN A 15 -1.79 0.34 -4.39
N ILE A 16 -1.46 1.11 -5.44
CA ILE A 16 -2.09 2.40 -5.73
C ILE A 16 -3.12 2.18 -6.84
N TYR A 17 -4.39 2.40 -6.54
CA TYR A 17 -5.49 2.29 -7.48
C TYR A 17 -6.24 3.61 -7.53
N GLU A 18 -6.34 4.22 -8.72
CA GLU A 18 -6.96 5.55 -8.91
C GLU A 18 -6.42 6.63 -7.95
N GLY A 19 -5.11 6.61 -7.68
CA GLY A 19 -4.44 7.54 -6.76
C GLY A 19 -4.64 7.23 -5.26
N LYS A 20 -5.38 6.16 -4.94
CA LYS A 20 -5.65 5.73 -3.56
C LYS A 20 -4.78 4.54 -3.18
N LEU A 21 -4.27 4.57 -1.95
CA LEU A 21 -3.58 3.42 -1.37
C LEU A 21 -4.60 2.38 -0.92
N VAL A 22 -4.48 1.15 -1.43
CA VAL A 22 -5.37 0.05 -1.09
C VAL A 22 -4.60 -1.14 -0.51
N LYS A 23 -5.25 -1.93 0.33
CA LYS A 23 -4.79 -3.23 0.82
C LYS A 23 -5.76 -4.32 0.37
N PHE A 24 -5.25 -5.47 -0.06
CA PHE A 24 -6.09 -6.59 -0.48
C PHE A 24 -6.34 -7.55 0.67
N GLN A 25 -7.60 -7.83 0.97
CA GLN A 25 -7.96 -8.83 1.97
C GLN A 25 -8.65 -10.02 1.30
N PRO A 26 -8.39 -11.26 1.76
CA PRO A 26 -9.11 -12.43 1.28
C PRO A 26 -10.56 -12.41 1.76
N ASP A 27 -11.49 -12.83 0.92
CA ASP A 27 -12.94 -12.88 1.23
C ASP A 27 -13.43 -14.21 1.79
N GLY A 28 -12.53 -15.21 1.89
CA GLY A 28 -12.82 -16.53 2.43
C GLY A 28 -13.37 -17.54 1.41
N GLU A 29 -13.80 -17.10 0.22
CA GLU A 29 -14.40 -17.98 -0.79
C GLU A 29 -13.46 -18.21 -1.99
N MET A 30 -12.80 -17.17 -2.51
CA MET A 30 -11.65 -17.26 -3.45
C MET A 30 -11.19 -15.89 -3.98
N GLY A 31 -11.82 -14.79 -3.57
CA GLY A 31 -11.55 -13.45 -4.08
C GLY A 31 -10.65 -12.62 -3.17
N TRP A 32 -10.07 -11.58 -3.77
CA TRP A 32 -9.36 -10.52 -3.07
C TRP A 32 -10.17 -9.23 -3.18
N HIS A 33 -10.50 -8.63 -2.05
CA HIS A 33 -11.16 -7.33 -2.02
C HIS A 33 -10.17 -6.21 -1.71
N PRO A 34 -10.09 -5.17 -2.55
CA PRO A 34 -9.31 -3.98 -2.24
C PRO A 34 -10.09 -3.09 -1.25
N TYR A 35 -9.43 -2.73 -0.15
CA TYR A 35 -9.91 -1.73 0.79
C TYR A 35 -8.97 -0.54 0.80
N GLU A 36 -9.53 0.67 0.77
CA GLU A 36 -8.75 1.90 0.94
C GLU A 36 -8.06 1.90 2.32
N VAL A 37 -6.78 2.28 2.34
CA VAL A 37 -6.00 2.40 3.56
C VAL A 37 -6.24 3.79 4.15
N MET A 38 -6.96 3.83 5.28
CA MET A 38 -7.36 5.07 5.93
C MET A 38 -6.23 5.68 6.77
N ASN A 39 -5.37 4.85 7.39
CA ASN A 39 -4.19 5.31 8.13
C ASN A 39 -2.91 4.64 7.61
N PRO A 40 -2.31 5.17 6.53
CA PRO A 40 -1.10 4.60 5.94
C PRO A 40 0.08 4.48 6.91
N ALA A 41 0.23 5.42 7.85
CA ALA A 41 1.36 5.41 8.79
C ALA A 41 1.29 4.24 9.79
N ARG A 42 0.08 3.72 10.06
CA ARG A 42 -0.13 2.56 10.94
C ARG A 42 -0.28 1.25 10.17
N GLU A 43 -0.92 1.30 9.01
CA GLU A 43 -1.36 0.11 8.30
C GLU A 43 -0.41 -0.34 7.21
N VAL A 44 0.46 0.54 6.70
CA VAL A 44 1.36 0.23 5.59
C VAL A 44 2.81 0.23 6.08
N PRO A 45 3.51 -0.90 5.95
CA PRO A 45 4.92 -0.98 6.27
C PRO A 45 5.75 0.04 5.47
N ALA A 46 6.70 0.69 6.14
CA ALA A 46 7.51 1.75 5.51
C ALA A 46 8.34 1.26 4.31
N ASP A 47 8.70 -0.03 4.27
CA ASP A 47 9.37 -0.66 3.14
C ASP A 47 8.46 -0.80 1.91
N VAL A 48 7.15 -0.96 2.08
CA VAL A 48 6.17 -0.90 0.97
C VAL A 48 6.11 0.51 0.40
N LEU A 49 6.01 1.52 1.28
CA LEU A 49 6.01 2.93 0.84
C LEU A 49 7.31 3.32 0.11
N ARG A 50 8.46 2.76 0.53
CA ARG A 50 9.73 2.94 -0.19
C ARG A 50 9.74 2.30 -1.57
N GLN A 51 9.09 1.14 -1.74
CA GLN A 51 8.97 0.52 -3.05
C GLN A 51 8.11 1.38 -4.00
N PHE A 52 6.98 1.92 -3.52
CA PHE A 52 6.18 2.86 -4.31
C PHE A 52 6.98 4.09 -4.74
N LEU A 53 7.79 4.64 -3.83
CA LEU A 53 8.66 5.78 -4.15
C LEU A 53 9.72 5.42 -5.19
N ARG A 54 10.41 4.28 -5.01
CA ARG A 54 11.45 3.80 -5.93
C ARG A 54 10.91 3.57 -7.34
N ASP A 55 9.70 3.04 -7.42
CA ASP A 55 9.05 2.70 -8.68
C ASP A 55 8.24 3.88 -9.25
N GLY A 56 8.32 5.06 -8.65
CA GLY A 56 7.69 6.30 -9.13
C GLY A 56 6.17 6.33 -9.01
N LYS A 57 5.56 5.43 -8.23
CA LYS A 57 4.11 5.39 -7.97
C LYS A 57 3.64 6.52 -7.06
N ILE A 58 4.55 7.03 -6.23
CA ILE A 58 4.34 8.21 -5.39
C ILE A 58 5.59 9.09 -5.44
N THR A 59 5.39 10.38 -5.22
CA THR A 59 6.45 11.37 -5.05
C THR A 59 7.09 11.27 -3.66
N LYS A 60 8.27 11.87 -3.51
CA LYS A 60 8.92 12.01 -2.20
C LYS A 60 8.06 12.79 -1.19
N VAL A 61 7.26 13.74 -1.67
CA VAL A 61 6.33 14.53 -0.83
C VAL A 61 5.21 13.64 -0.30
N GLU A 62 4.58 12.85 -1.16
CA GLU A 62 3.54 11.88 -0.76
C GLU A 62 4.08 10.82 0.19
N TYR A 63 5.26 10.26 -0.09
CA TYR A 63 5.94 9.33 0.82
C TYR A 63 6.07 9.90 2.24
N ASN A 64 6.54 11.15 2.37
CA ASN A 64 6.69 11.80 3.66
C ASN A 64 5.35 12.07 4.35
N LYS A 65 4.29 12.39 3.61
CA LYS A 65 2.93 12.56 4.15
C LYS A 65 2.38 11.23 4.67
N LEU A 66 2.47 10.17 3.87
CA LEU A 66 1.97 8.83 4.20
C LEU A 66 2.65 8.25 5.45
N LEU A 67 3.95 8.54 5.66
CA LEU A 67 4.68 8.10 6.86
C LEU A 67 4.29 8.83 8.15
N ARG A 68 3.78 10.06 8.06
CA ARG A 68 3.60 10.95 9.21
C ARG A 68 2.15 11.06 9.68
N ASN A 69 1.21 10.50 8.94
CA ASN A 69 -0.23 10.58 9.22
C ASN A 69 -0.61 9.69 10.43
N LYS A 70 -0.23 10.09 11.65
CA LYS A 70 -0.41 9.31 12.90
C LYS A 70 -1.83 9.33 13.44
#